data_AF-A0A2V6C9E4-F1
#
_entry.id   AF-A0A2V6C9E4-F1
#
_cell.length_a   1.000
_cell.length_b   1.000
_cell.length_c   1.000
_cell.angle_alpha   90.00
_cell.angle_beta   90.00
_cell.angle_gamma   90.00
#
_symmetry.space_group_name_H-M   'P 1'
#
loop_
_entity.id
_entity.type
_entity.pdbx_description
1 polymer ?
#
loop_
_entity_poly.entity_id
_entity_poly.type
_entity_poly.pdbx_seq_one_letter_code
_entity_poly.pdbx_strand_id
1 'polypeptide(L)'
;MDFAHLIFLFLAIGVIAFLYSSVGHAGASGYIAVMTLFGLSTATIRPTALVLNILVALIGSFQFWRAGHFSWKLFWPFAFLSVPAAYFGGYLQLPARVLKIIIGLV
;
A
#
# COMPACT_ATOMS: atom_id res chain seq x y z
N MET A 1 15.49 -6.77 -17.89
CA MET A 1 15.46 -7.60 -16.67
C MET A 1 15.66 -9.02 -17.13
N ASP A 2 16.72 -9.68 -16.71
CA ASP A 2 16.86 -11.12 -16.95
C ASP A 2 15.86 -11.90 -16.06
N PHE A 3 15.75 -13.22 -16.29
CA PHE A 3 14.79 -14.06 -15.57
C PHE A 3 15.09 -14.15 -14.07
N ALA A 4 16.37 -14.14 -13.70
CA ALA A 4 16.80 -14.20 -12.30
C ALA A 4 16.35 -12.96 -11.52
N HIS A 5 16.53 -11.76 -12.09
CA HIS A 5 16.10 -10.51 -11.48
C HIS A 5 14.58 -10.45 -11.28
N LEU A 6 13.80 -10.99 -12.22
CA LEU A 6 12.34 -11.09 -12.06
C LEU A 6 11.94 -12.00 -10.91
N ILE A 7 12.59 -13.16 -10.77
CA ILE A 7 12.35 -14.07 -9.63
C ILE A 7 12.64 -13.36 -8.31
N PHE A 8 13.80 -12.70 -8.20
CA PHE A 8 14.16 -11.97 -6.98
C PHE A 8 13.18 -10.84 -6.67
N LEU A 9 12.73 -10.10 -7.68
CA LEU A 9 11.73 -9.04 -7.52
C LEU A 9 10.42 -9.60 -6.97
N PHE A 10 9.88 -10.67 -7.55
CA PHE A 10 8.63 -11.26 -7.08
C PHE A 10 8.75 -11.87 -5.70
N LEU A 11 9.88 -12.53 -5.39
CA LEU A 11 10.16 -13.06 -4.06
C LEU A 11 10.19 -11.93 -3.03
N ALA A 12 10.89 -10.83 -3.31
CA ALA A 12 10.98 -9.68 -2.41
C ALA A 12 9.60 -9.03 -2.19
N ILE A 13 8.80 -8.85 -3.25
CA ILE A 13 7.42 -8.36 -3.13
C ILE A 13 6.58 -9.31 -2.27
N GLY A 14 6.71 -10.63 -2.48
CA GLY A 14 6.01 -11.64 -1.69
C GLY A 14 6.37 -11.61 -0.21
N VAL A 15 7.65 -11.48 0.11
CA VAL A 15 8.14 -11.33 1.50
C VAL A 15 7.57 -10.07 2.14
N ILE A 16 7.58 -8.94 1.44
CA ILE A 16 7.00 -7.68 1.97
C ILE A 16 5.51 -7.82 2.19
N ALA A 17 4.79 -8.40 1.24
CA ALA A 17 3.35 -8.61 1.36
C ALA A 17 3.02 -9.50 2.56
N PHE A 18 3.79 -10.57 2.76
CA PHE A 18 3.62 -11.46 3.91
C PHE A 18 3.88 -10.75 5.24
N LEU A 19 5.00 -10.03 5.37
CA LEU A 19 5.36 -9.34 6.60
C LEU A 19 4.39 -8.21 6.95
N TYR A 20 4.02 -7.38 5.98
CA TYR A 20 3.09 -6.27 6.21
C TYR A 20 1.68 -6.78 6.50
N SER A 21 1.19 -7.80 5.79
CA SER A 21 -0.15 -8.35 6.05
C SER A 21 -0.25 -9.05 7.40
N SER A 22 0.85 -9.63 7.90
CA SER A 22 0.90 -10.24 9.24
C SER A 22 0.60 -9.24 10.36
N VAL A 23 0.91 -7.95 10.15
CA VAL A 23 0.58 -6.85 11.08
C VAL A 23 -0.65 -6.04 10.64
N GLY A 24 -1.34 -6.46 9.57
CA GLY A 24 -2.55 -5.81 9.06
C GLY A 24 -2.32 -4.65 8.08
N HIS A 25 -1.08 -4.38 7.66
CA HIS A 25 -0.78 -3.37 6.65
C HIS A 25 -0.74 -3.95 5.23
N ALA A 26 -1.03 -3.10 4.23
CA ALA A 26 -1.12 -3.52 2.82
C ALA A 26 0.21 -3.57 2.05
N GLY A 27 1.32 -3.07 2.62
CA GLY A 27 2.68 -3.21 2.03
C GLY A 27 3.20 -2.06 1.17
N ALA A 28 2.46 -0.95 1.07
CA ALA A 28 2.70 0.16 0.14
C ALA A 28 4.17 0.63 0.03
N SER A 29 4.76 1.05 1.14
CA SER A 29 6.12 1.60 1.20
C SER A 29 7.17 0.56 0.79
N GLY A 30 6.98 -0.69 1.19
CA GLY A 30 7.89 -1.78 0.88
C GLY A 30 7.93 -2.12 -0.62
N TYR A 31 6.76 -2.22 -1.28
CA TYR A 31 6.73 -2.49 -2.72
C TYR A 31 7.38 -1.36 -3.52
N ILE A 32 7.10 -0.11 -3.15
CA ILE A 32 7.71 1.05 -3.77
C ILE A 32 9.23 1.01 -3.61
N ALA A 33 9.74 0.71 -2.40
CA ALA A 33 11.17 0.62 -2.15
C ALA A 33 11.83 -0.48 -2.99
N VAL A 34 11.30 -1.70 -2.98
CA VAL A 34 11.85 -2.82 -3.77
C VAL A 34 11.80 -2.52 -5.26
N MET A 35 10.67 -2.07 -5.79
CA MET A 35 10.59 -1.76 -7.23
C MET A 35 11.52 -0.59 -7.62
N THR A 36 11.73 0.38 -6.73
CA THR A 36 12.69 1.48 -6.97
C THR A 36 14.13 0.96 -6.96
N LEU A 37 14.50 0.07 -6.03
CA LEU A 37 15.83 -0.56 -5.98
C LEU A 37 16.13 -1.39 -7.23
N PHE A 38 15.10 -2.04 -7.80
CA PHE A 38 15.19 -2.75 -9.07
C PHE A 38 15.12 -1.82 -10.30
N GLY A 39 15.08 -0.49 -10.11
CA GLY A 39 15.13 0.47 -11.21
C GLY A 39 13.88 0.54 -12.07
N LEU A 40 12.71 0.13 -11.57
CA LEU A 40 11.45 0.32 -12.28
C LEU A 40 11.09 1.80 -12.37
N SER A 41 10.44 2.20 -13.46
CA SER A 41 9.98 3.58 -13.63
C SER A 41 8.85 3.94 -12.66
N THR A 42 8.77 5.21 -12.25
CA THR A 42 7.65 5.69 -11.41
C THR A 42 6.28 5.51 -12.05
N ALA A 43 6.21 5.49 -13.39
CA ALA A 43 4.99 5.23 -14.15
C ALA A 43 4.48 3.80 -13.97
N THR A 44 5.37 2.83 -13.70
CA THR A 44 5.02 1.44 -13.38
C THR A 44 4.82 1.25 -11.88
N ILE A 45 5.71 1.82 -11.06
CA ILE A 45 5.71 1.62 -9.61
C ILE A 45 4.38 2.04 -8.97
N ARG A 46 3.88 3.24 -9.29
CA ARG A 46 2.67 3.79 -8.67
C ARG A 46 1.43 2.89 -8.91
N PRO A 47 1.05 2.55 -10.16
CA PRO A 47 -0.12 1.70 -10.38
C PRO A 47 0.08 0.28 -9.84
N THR A 48 1.27 -0.31 -9.99
CA THR A 48 1.53 -1.67 -9.46
C THR A 48 1.43 -1.71 -7.93
N ALA A 49 2.02 -0.75 -7.22
CA ALA A 49 1.91 -0.67 -5.77
C ALA A 49 0.46 -0.48 -5.30
N LEU A 50 -0.34 0.32 -6.02
CA LEU A 50 -1.76 0.50 -5.71
C LEU A 50 -2.54 -0.80 -5.86
N VAL A 51 -2.36 -1.52 -6.97
CA VAL A 51 -3.03 -2.81 -7.21
C VAL A 51 -2.66 -3.84 -6.14
N LEU A 52 -1.37 -3.96 -5.81
CA LEU A 52 -0.91 -4.87 -4.75
C LEU A 52 -1.49 -4.50 -3.39
N ASN A 53 -1.53 -3.21 -3.05
CA ASN A 53 -2.15 -2.77 -1.80
C ASN A 53 -3.63 -3.13 -1.72
N ILE A 54 -4.40 -2.87 -2.80
CA ILE A 54 -5.82 -3.21 -2.83
C ILE A 54 -5.99 -4.72 -2.65
N LEU A 55 -5.20 -5.53 -3.36
CA LEU A 55 -5.27 -6.99 -3.26
C LEU A 55 -5.01 -7.49 -1.83
N VAL A 56 -3.91 -7.07 -1.21
CA VAL A 56 -3.54 -7.51 0.15
C VAL A 56 -4.53 -6.99 1.19
N ALA A 57 -4.98 -5.74 1.07
CA ALA A 57 -5.99 -5.17 1.97
C ALA A 57 -7.34 -5.89 1.85
N LEU A 58 -7.75 -6.28 0.64
CA LEU A 58 -8.98 -7.06 0.42
C LEU A 58 -8.88 -8.45 1.05
N ILE A 59 -7.75 -9.15 0.86
CA ILE A 59 -7.52 -10.46 1.48
C ILE A 59 -7.59 -10.35 3.00
N GLY A 60 -6.88 -9.37 3.59
CA GLY A 60 -6.91 -9.12 5.03
C GLY A 60 -8.33 -8.81 5.53
N SER A 61 -9.03 -7.89 4.86
CA SER A 61 -10.40 -7.51 5.21
C SER A 61 -11.38 -8.68 5.15
N PHE A 62 -11.26 -9.51 4.10
CA PHE A 62 -12.08 -10.71 3.93
C PHE A 62 -11.80 -11.75 5.04
N GLN A 63 -10.53 -11.94 5.40
CA GLN A 63 -10.14 -12.84 6.49
C GLN A 63 -10.73 -12.39 7.84
N PHE A 64 -10.64 -11.09 8.15
CA PHE A 64 -11.23 -10.50 9.36
C PHE A 64 -12.75 -10.60 9.39
N TRP A 65 -13.39 -10.38 8.23
CA TRP A 65 -14.84 -10.55 8.09
C TRP A 65 -15.27 -12.00 8.34
N ARG A 66 -14.58 -12.96 7.70
CA ARG A 66 -14.85 -14.40 7.88
C ARG A 66 -14.63 -14.87 9.31
N ALA A 67 -13.64 -14.29 10.02
CA ALA A 67 -13.36 -14.59 11.42
C ALA A 67 -14.34 -13.92 12.42
N GLY A 68 -15.30 -13.13 11.95
CA GLY A 68 -16.28 -12.45 12.81
C GLY A 68 -15.76 -11.22 13.56
N HIS A 69 -14.51 -10.80 13.30
CA HIS A 69 -13.88 -9.64 13.95
C HIS A 69 -14.15 -8.31 13.22
N PHE A 70 -14.95 -8.31 12.16
CA PHE A 70 -15.22 -7.13 11.35
C PHE A 70 -16.46 -6.36 11.85
N SER A 71 -16.24 -5.14 12.35
CA SER A 71 -17.33 -4.26 12.78
C SER A 71 -17.85 -3.40 11.63
N TRP A 72 -18.96 -3.83 11.02
CA TRP A 72 -19.62 -3.09 9.94
C TRP A 72 -20.09 -1.69 10.35
N LYS A 73 -20.49 -1.50 11.62
CA LYS A 73 -20.92 -0.20 12.15
C LYS A 73 -19.78 0.82 12.15
N LEU A 74 -18.55 0.37 12.40
CA LEU A 74 -17.37 1.23 12.38
C LEU A 74 -16.84 1.42 10.96
N PHE A 75 -16.92 0.38 10.12
CA PHE A 75 -16.37 0.41 8.76
C PHE A 75 -17.01 1.47 7.86
N TRP A 76 -18.35 1.53 7.78
CA TRP A 76 -19.05 2.38 6.81
C TRP A 76 -18.73 3.88 6.93
N PRO A 77 -18.70 4.49 8.13
CA PRO A 77 -18.28 5.88 8.29
C PRO A 77 -16.87 6.15 7.73
N PHE A 78 -15.90 5.29 8.05
CA PHE A 78 -14.53 5.45 7.58
C PHE A 78 -14.41 5.18 6.08
N ALA A 79 -15.06 4.13 5.56
CA ALA A 79 -15.04 3.81 4.14
C ALA A 79 -15.57 4.98 3.31
N PHE A 80 -16.74 5.52 3.68
CA PHE A 80 -17.36 6.63 2.97
C PHE A 80 -16.52 7.92 3.04
N LEU A 81 -15.98 8.27 4.21
CA LEU A 81 -15.18 9.48 4.38
C LEU A 81 -13.75 9.33 3.81
N SER A 82 -13.22 8.11 3.71
CA SER A 82 -11.87 7.88 3.20
C SER A 82 -11.72 8.24 1.72
N VAL A 83 -12.75 7.99 0.90
CA VAL A 83 -12.73 8.28 -0.55
C VAL A 83 -12.54 9.77 -0.84
N PRO A 84 -13.39 10.70 -0.33
CA PRO A 84 -13.19 12.12 -0.53
C PRO A 84 -11.92 12.61 0.16
N ALA A 85 -11.58 12.13 1.36
CA ALA A 85 -10.35 12.52 2.04
C ALA A 85 -9.08 12.13 1.25
N ALA A 86 -9.05 10.93 0.66
CA ALA A 86 -7.95 10.48 -0.19
C ALA A 86 -7.88 11.29 -1.49
N TYR A 87 -9.02 11.67 -2.06
CA TYR A 87 -9.07 12.55 -3.24
C TYR A 87 -8.48 13.94 -2.93
N PHE A 88 -8.95 14.59 -1.85
CA PHE A 88 -8.41 15.89 -1.42
C PHE A 88 -6.93 15.79 -1.06
N GLY A 89 -6.52 14.74 -0.36
CA GLY A 89 -5.12 14.45 -0.02
C GLY A 89 -4.23 14.26 -1.27
N GLY A 90 -4.73 13.54 -2.28
CA GLY A 90 -4.02 13.33 -3.54
C GLY A 90 -3.97 14.55 -4.45
N TYR A 91 -4.93 15.48 -4.32
CA TYR A 91 -4.95 16.74 -5.06
C TYR A 91 -3.95 17.77 -4.51
N LEU A 92 -3.60 17.67 -3.22
CA LEU A 92 -2.63 18.56 -2.56
C LEU A 92 -1.21 18.36 -3.12
N GLN A 93 -0.77 19.29 -3.96
CA GLN A 93 0.63 19.36 -4.41
C GLN A 93 1.47 20.13 -3.38
N LEU A 94 1.89 19.45 -2.33
CA LEU A 94 2.74 20.05 -1.29
C LEU A 94 4.21 20.13 -1.74
N PRO A 95 4.92 21.24 -1.44
CA PRO A 95 6.37 21.30 -1.60
C PRO A 95 7.04 20.17 -0.80
N ALA A 96 8.03 19.50 -1.40
CA ALA A 96 8.68 18.32 -0.81
C ALA A 96 9.25 18.57 0.61
N ARG A 97 9.66 19.81 0.91
CA ARG A 97 10.11 20.21 2.26
C ARG A 97 8.99 20.09 3.29
N VAL A 98 7.80 20.59 2.96
CA VAL A 98 6.63 20.57 3.86
C VAL A 98 6.16 19.15 4.08
N LEU A 99 6.08 18.35 3.02
CA LEU A 99 5.70 16.94 3.10
C LEU A 99 6.63 16.14 4.03
N LYS A 100 7.95 16.33 3.92
CA LYS A 100 8.94 15.67 4.79
C LYS A 100 8.78 16.04 6.26
N ILE A 101 8.51 17.32 6.56
CA ILE A 101 8.28 17.78 7.94
C ILE A 101 7.01 17.15 8.50
N ILE A 102 5.91 17.16 7.74
CA ILE A 102 4.63 16.60 8.19
C ILE A 102 4.76 15.09 8.47
N ILE A 103 5.39 14.34 7.57
CA ILE A 103 5.58 12.90 7.76
C ILE A 103 6.50 12.61 8.95
N GLY A 104 7.57 13.39 9.14
CA GLY A 104 8.53 13.16 10.23
C GLY A 104 8.03 13.53 11.63
N LEU A 105 6.89 14.23 11.75
CA LEU A 105 6.27 14.57 13.03
C LEU A 105 5.35 13.47 13.58
N VAL A 106 4.96 12.49 12.75
CA VAL A 106 4.11 11.34 13.10
C VAL A 106 4.96 10.10 13.25
#